data_AF-A0A142XD12-F1
#
_entry.id   AF-A0A142XD12-F1
#
_cell.length_a   1.000
_cell.length_b   1.000
_cell.length_c   1.000
_cell.angle_alpha   90.00
_cell.angle_beta   90.00
_cell.angle_gamma   90.00
#
_symmetry.space_group_name_H-M   'P 1'
#
loop_
_entity.id
_entity.type
_entity.pdbx_description
1 polymer ?
#
loop_
_entity_poly.entity_id
_entity_poly.type
_entity_poly.pdbx_seq_one_letter_code
_entity_poly.pdbx_strand_id
1 'polypeptide(L)'
;MQPQFPERYEHDHPPVRNVNEVVTADLSWGAWAADRVAGVVGSWWFIGTQSAMLLSWAALNVVAWLEHWDPYPFILMNLFLSLQAAYTAPMIMMSQNRVAAMDRVRAQNDYEINLKAEEEIRVVLEHLEAQSVLLRQLQQEVREMRAQLGKPEQ
;
A
#
# COMPACT_ATOMS: atom_id res chain seq x y z
N MET A 1 -30.54 10.46 37.43
CA MET A 1 -30.37 10.49 35.96
C MET A 1 -30.82 9.15 35.42
N GLN A 2 -31.83 9.11 34.54
CA GLN A 2 -32.10 7.90 33.76
C GLN A 2 -30.91 7.69 32.80
N PRO A 3 -30.40 6.46 32.66
CA PRO A 3 -29.33 6.18 31.70
C PRO A 3 -29.87 6.38 30.29
N GLN A 4 -29.40 7.42 29.62
CA GLN A 4 -29.73 7.70 28.23
C GLN A 4 -28.72 6.97 27.35
N PHE A 5 -29.18 5.97 26.61
CA PHE A 5 -28.34 5.34 25.60
C PHE A 5 -28.10 6.33 24.46
N PRO A 6 -26.90 6.35 23.87
CA PRO A 6 -26.68 7.04 22.60
C PRO A 6 -27.61 6.44 21.53
N GLU A 7 -27.94 7.21 20.49
CA GLU A 7 -28.73 6.68 19.37
C GLU A 7 -28.02 5.47 18.72
N ARG A 8 -28.81 4.54 18.17
CA ARG A 8 -28.30 3.35 17.51
C ARG A 8 -27.40 3.78 16.34
N TYR A 9 -26.12 3.41 16.39
CA TYR A 9 -25.21 3.64 15.27
C TYR A 9 -25.66 2.79 14.08
N GLU A 10 -26.21 3.44 13.05
CA GLU A 10 -26.60 2.82 11.79
C GLU A 10 -25.44 2.97 10.81
N HIS A 11 -24.93 1.87 10.28
CA HIS A 11 -23.88 1.88 9.26
C HIS A 11 -24.44 2.42 7.94
N ASP A 12 -24.46 3.75 7.79
CA ASP A 12 -24.83 4.43 6.55
C ASP A 12 -23.58 4.91 5.81
N HIS A 13 -22.84 3.97 5.23
CA HIS A 13 -21.78 4.31 4.30
C HIS A 13 -21.75 3.38 3.08
N PRO A 14 -21.40 3.90 1.90
CA PRO A 14 -21.27 3.09 0.70
C PRO A 14 -20.22 1.96 0.90
N PRO A 15 -20.37 0.83 0.19
CA PRO A 15 -19.48 -0.32 0.32
C PRO A 15 -18.02 0.08 0.03
N VAL A 16 -17.07 -0.54 0.74
CA VAL A 16 -15.62 -0.32 0.59
C VAL A 16 -15.26 -0.55 -0.88
N ARG A 17 -15.02 0.53 -1.61
CA ARG A 17 -14.65 0.49 -3.02
C ARG A 17 -13.16 0.23 -3.13
N ASN A 18 -12.77 -0.75 -3.94
CA ASN A 18 -11.37 -1.02 -4.18
C ASN A 18 -10.74 0.13 -4.99
N VAL A 19 -9.95 0.94 -4.31
CA VAL A 19 -9.27 2.11 -4.89
C VAL A 19 -8.37 1.70 -6.07
N ASN A 20 -7.85 0.47 -6.07
CA ASN A 20 -7.00 -0.02 -7.15
C ASN A 20 -7.75 -0.17 -8.48
N GLU A 21 -9.06 -0.47 -8.45
CA GLU A 21 -9.87 -0.65 -9.67
C GLU A 21 -10.20 0.68 -10.33
N VAL A 22 -10.30 1.75 -9.55
CA VAL A 22 -10.61 3.10 -10.07
C VAL A 22 -9.41 3.72 -10.76
N VAL A 23 -8.21 3.45 -10.25
CA VAL A 23 -6.95 4.03 -10.75
C VAL A 23 -6.39 3.26 -11.94
N THR A 24 -6.74 1.98 -12.10
CA THR A 24 -6.25 1.13 -13.21
C THR A 24 -7.04 1.25 -14.51
N ALA A 25 -8.18 1.94 -14.54
CA ALA A 25 -9.04 2.01 -15.72
C ALA A 25 -8.45 2.82 -16.90
N ASP A 26 -7.49 3.72 -16.66
CA ASP A 26 -6.92 4.65 -17.66
C ASP A 26 -5.43 4.37 -18.00
N LEU A 27 -5.07 3.10 -18.24
CA LEU A 27 -3.72 2.78 -18.69
C LEU A 27 -3.52 3.17 -20.17
N SER A 28 -2.82 4.28 -20.40
CA SER A 28 -2.29 4.60 -21.73
C SER A 28 -1.25 3.58 -22.17
N TRP A 29 -1.11 3.35 -23.47
CA TRP A 29 -0.17 2.36 -24.02
C TRP A 29 1.28 2.62 -23.59
N GLY A 30 1.69 3.89 -23.50
CA GLY A 30 3.01 4.29 -23.00
C GLY A 30 3.21 3.98 -21.52
N ALA A 31 2.14 4.12 -20.71
CA ALA A 31 2.19 3.75 -19.30
C ALA A 31 2.41 2.24 -19.14
N TRP A 32 1.67 1.42 -19.87
CA TRP A 32 1.83 -0.04 -19.86
C TRP A 32 3.25 -0.46 -20.25
N ALA A 33 3.81 0.13 -21.31
CA ALA A 33 5.17 -0.16 -21.75
C ALA A 33 6.22 0.22 -20.70
N ALA A 34 6.10 1.41 -20.09
CA ALA A 34 7.03 1.88 -19.07
C ALA A 34 7.05 0.95 -17.83
N ASP A 35 5.91 0.45 -17.36
CA ASP A 35 5.87 -0.47 -16.21
C ASP A 35 6.48 -1.83 -16.54
N ARG A 36 6.21 -2.35 -17.74
CA ARG A 36 6.83 -3.58 -18.23
C ARG A 36 8.35 -3.44 -18.27
N VAL A 37 8.86 -2.34 -18.83
CA VAL A 37 10.30 -2.07 -18.91
C VAL A 37 10.91 -1.88 -17.52
N ALA A 38 10.28 -1.11 -16.64
CA ALA A 38 10.77 -0.89 -15.27
C ALA A 38 10.85 -2.21 -14.48
N GLY A 39 9.85 -3.08 -14.61
CA GLY A 39 9.86 -4.41 -13.96
C GLY A 39 10.94 -5.34 -14.51
N VAL A 40 11.25 -5.26 -15.80
CA VAL A 40 12.33 -6.06 -16.42
C VAL A 40 13.71 -5.52 -16.01
N VAL A 41 13.93 -4.21 -16.11
CA VAL A 41 15.21 -3.57 -15.78
C VAL A 41 15.55 -3.68 -14.29
N GLY A 42 14.55 -3.68 -13.41
CA GLY A 42 14.73 -3.84 -11.96
C GLY A 42 15.00 -5.28 -11.50
N SER A 43 15.01 -6.27 -12.41
CA SER A 43 15.18 -7.68 -12.04
C SER A 43 16.65 -8.11 -11.99
N TRP A 44 17.00 -8.89 -10.97
CA TRP A 44 18.32 -9.53 -10.86
C TRP A 44 18.69 -10.40 -12.07
N TRP A 45 17.69 -11.00 -12.72
CA TRP A 45 17.89 -11.80 -13.93
C TRP A 45 18.31 -10.95 -15.14
N PHE A 46 17.80 -9.71 -15.25
CA PHE A 46 18.19 -8.78 -16.31
C PHE A 46 19.65 -8.34 -16.16
N ILE A 47 20.07 -8.01 -14.93
CA ILE A 47 21.47 -7.64 -14.65
C ILE A 47 22.43 -8.79 -15.01
N GLY A 48 22.09 -10.03 -14.64
CA GLY A 48 22.89 -11.20 -14.99
C GLY A 48 23.00 -11.42 -16.51
N THR A 49 21.88 -11.35 -17.23
CA THR A 49 21.83 -11.52 -18.69
C THR A 49 22.59 -10.42 -19.41
N GLN A 50 22.41 -9.16 -19.00
CA GLN A 50 23.11 -8.01 -19.54
C GLN A 50 24.63 -8.11 -19.32
N SER A 51 25.05 -8.52 -18.13
CA SER A 51 26.47 -8.71 -17.81
C SER A 51 27.10 -9.84 -18.63
N ALA A 52 26.40 -10.96 -18.77
CA ALA A 52 26.84 -12.08 -19.60
C ALA A 52 26.94 -11.71 -21.08
N MET A 53 25.98 -10.93 -21.60
CA MET A 53 26.00 -10.42 -22.97
C MET A 53 27.20 -9.50 -23.21
N LEU A 54 27.48 -8.56 -22.29
CA LEU A 54 28.64 -7.67 -22.39
C LEU A 54 29.96 -8.44 -22.33
N LEU A 55 30.08 -9.40 -21.42
CA LEU A 55 31.26 -10.27 -21.33
C LEU A 55 31.45 -11.12 -22.59
N SER A 56 30.36 -11.67 -23.13
CA SER A 56 30.39 -12.46 -24.37
C SER A 56 30.79 -11.59 -25.57
N TRP A 57 30.26 -10.37 -25.65
CA TRP A 57 30.62 -9.41 -26.71
C TRP A 57 32.10 -9.03 -26.62
N ALA A 58 32.60 -8.68 -25.43
CA ALA A 58 34.01 -8.37 -25.21
C ALA A 58 34.91 -9.57 -25.54
N ALA A 59 34.56 -10.78 -25.08
CA ALA A 59 35.31 -12.00 -25.34
C ALA A 59 35.36 -12.34 -26.84
N LEU A 60 34.22 -12.26 -27.54
CA LEU A 60 34.16 -12.46 -28.99
C LEU A 60 35.00 -11.43 -29.75
N ASN A 61 34.99 -10.16 -29.31
CA ASN A 61 35.77 -9.10 -29.96
C ASN A 61 37.29 -9.27 -29.76
N VAL A 62 37.70 -9.71 -28.57
CA VAL A 62 39.12 -9.99 -28.25
C VAL A 62 39.62 -11.27 -28.92
N VAL A 63 38.77 -12.29 -29.08
CA VAL A 63 39.11 -13.57 -29.70
C VAL A 63 38.92 -13.56 -31.22
N ALA A 64 38.20 -12.58 -31.77
CA ALA A 64 37.93 -12.47 -33.22
C ALA A 64 39.24 -12.37 -34.02
N TRP A 65 39.57 -13.49 -34.66
CA TRP A 65 40.80 -13.78 -35.40
C TRP A 65 40.92 -13.03 -36.75
N LEU A 66 39.90 -12.32 -37.24
CA LEU A 66 39.87 -11.88 -38.65
C LEU A 66 39.62 -10.39 -38.94
N GLU A 67 39.04 -9.59 -38.03
CA GLU A 67 38.96 -8.13 -38.18
C GLU A 67 38.38 -7.54 -36.89
N HIS A 68 39.12 -6.67 -36.20
CA HIS A 68 38.68 -6.03 -34.96
C HIS A 68 37.50 -5.09 -35.25
N TRP A 69 36.27 -5.59 -35.14
CA TRP A 69 35.05 -4.81 -35.42
C TRP A 69 34.76 -3.72 -34.38
N ASP A 70 35.28 -3.82 -33.16
CA ASP A 70 35.20 -2.75 -32.14
C ASP A 70 36.51 -2.68 -31.34
N PRO A 71 37.58 -2.06 -31.91
CA PRO A 71 38.88 -1.93 -31.25
C PRO A 71 38.76 -1.21 -29.90
N TYR A 72 39.66 -1.53 -28.97
CA TYR A 72 39.75 -0.83 -27.69
C TYR A 72 39.81 0.69 -27.94
N PRO A 73 38.87 1.51 -27.42
CA PRO A 73 38.12 1.35 -26.17
C PRO A 73 36.62 0.94 -26.29
N PHE A 74 36.23 0.13 -27.29
CA PHE A 74 34.85 -0.35 -27.49
C PHE A 74 33.81 0.76 -27.67
N ILE A 75 33.98 1.59 -28.71
CA ILE A 75 33.17 2.80 -28.89
C ILE A 75 31.71 2.49 -29.21
N LEU A 76 31.45 1.39 -29.93
CA LEU A 76 30.09 0.99 -30.29
C LEU A 76 29.32 0.48 -29.07
N MET A 77 29.97 -0.32 -28.22
CA MET A 77 29.39 -0.78 -26.96
C MET A 77 29.07 0.40 -26.04
N ASN A 78 30.00 1.36 -25.92
CA ASN A 78 29.81 2.54 -25.10
C ASN A 78 28.63 3.40 -25.61
N LEU A 79 28.54 3.62 -26.92
CA LEU A 79 27.43 4.35 -27.54
C LEU A 79 26.09 3.66 -27.27
N PHE A 80 26.03 2.34 -27.43
CA PHE A 80 24.82 1.56 -27.19
C PHE A 80 24.37 1.63 -25.73
N LEU A 81 25.28 1.45 -24.77
CA LEU A 81 24.97 1.55 -23.34
C LEU A 81 24.52 2.95 -22.95
N SER A 82 25.15 3.99 -23.52
CA SER A 82 24.77 5.38 -23.29
C SER A 82 23.35 5.67 -23.78
N LEU A 83 23.02 5.20 -24.99
CA LEU A 83 21.67 5.31 -25.55
C LEU A 83 20.65 4.51 -24.72
N GLN A 84 20.99 3.28 -24.34
CA GLN A 84 20.14 2.44 -23.49
C GLN A 84 19.81 3.16 -22.18
N ALA A 85 20.81 3.71 -21.49
CA ALA A 85 20.61 4.43 -20.24
C ALA A 85 19.75 5.69 -20.42
N ALA A 86 20.00 6.46 -21.50
CA ALA A 86 19.26 7.67 -21.82
C ALA A 86 17.75 7.41 -22.04
N TYR A 87 17.39 6.28 -22.66
CA TYR A 87 15.99 5.87 -22.82
C TYR A 87 15.40 5.22 -21.56
N THR A 88 16.22 4.49 -20.81
CA THR A 88 15.77 3.77 -19.61
C THR A 88 15.39 4.74 -18.47
N ALA A 89 16.19 5.79 -18.25
CA ALA A 89 15.96 6.77 -17.19
C ALA A 89 14.54 7.41 -17.21
N PRO A 90 14.04 7.98 -18.34
CA PRO A 90 12.70 8.56 -18.39
C PRO A 90 11.60 7.50 -18.29
N MET A 91 11.79 6.28 -18.82
CA MET A 91 10.82 5.19 -18.66
C MET A 91 10.67 4.78 -17.20
N ILE A 92 11.79 4.65 -16.49
CA ILE A 92 11.79 4.40 -15.04
C ILE A 92 11.11 5.56 -14.31
N MET A 93 11.44 6.81 -14.64
CA MET A 93 10.83 7.99 -14.00
C MET A 93 9.32 8.05 -14.25
N MET A 94 8.83 7.69 -15.44
CA MET A 94 7.40 7.62 -15.73
C MET A 94 6.69 6.53 -14.92
N SER A 95 7.31 5.36 -14.76
CA SER A 95 6.78 4.29 -13.90
C SER A 95 6.78 4.72 -12.42
N GLN A 96 7.86 5.35 -11.95
CA GLN A 96 7.96 5.86 -10.58
C GLN A 96 6.94 6.97 -10.28
N ASN A 97 6.77 7.95 -11.17
CA ASN A 97 5.78 9.02 -11.01
C ASN A 97 4.36 8.45 -10.90
N ARG A 98 4.07 7.38 -11.64
CA ARG A 98 2.78 6.68 -11.55
C ARG A 98 2.61 5.97 -10.23
N VAL A 99 3.61 5.20 -9.79
CA VAL A 99 3.58 4.52 -8.48
C VAL A 99 3.38 5.54 -7.36
N ALA A 100 4.10 6.67 -7.38
CA ALA A 100 3.95 7.73 -6.39
C ALA A 100 2.54 8.35 -6.39
N ALA A 101 1.92 8.52 -7.56
CA ALA A 101 0.53 8.98 -7.65
C ALA A 101 -0.45 7.96 -7.06
N MET A 102 -0.25 6.67 -7.34
CA MET A 102 -1.06 5.59 -6.75
C MET A 102 -0.91 5.54 -5.22
N ASP A 103 0.31 5.64 -4.72
CA ASP A 103 0.60 5.63 -3.28
C ASP A 103 -0.04 6.83 -2.57
N ARG A 104 -0.08 8.01 -3.21
CA ARG A 104 -0.78 9.18 -2.67
C ARG A 104 -2.28 8.94 -2.54
N VAL A 105 -2.91 8.33 -3.55
CA VAL A 105 -4.35 8.03 -3.52
C VAL A 105 -4.65 6.97 -2.46
N ARG A 106 -3.83 5.93 -2.35
CA ARG A 106 -3.94 4.91 -1.30
C ARG A 106 -3.80 5.52 0.10
N ALA A 107 -2.79 6.35 0.32
CA ALA A 107 -2.58 7.03 1.59
C ALA A 107 -3.76 7.93 1.99
N GLN A 108 -4.36 8.64 1.02
CA GLN A 108 -5.57 9.43 1.28
C GLN A 108 -6.76 8.55 1.68
N ASN A 109 -6.96 7.41 1.00
CA ASN A 109 -8.03 6.49 1.34
C ASN A 109 -7.83 5.84 2.72
N ASP A 110 -6.59 5.41 3.03
CA ASP A 110 -6.23 4.86 4.34
C ASP A 110 -6.47 5.90 5.45
N TYR A 111 -6.15 7.17 5.18
CA TYR A 111 -6.44 8.27 6.12
C TYR A 111 -7.94 8.43 6.38
N GLU A 112 -8.77 8.41 5.33
CA GLU A 112 -10.23 8.49 5.47
C GLU A 112 -10.82 7.29 6.20
N ILE A 113 -10.32 6.08 5.96
CA ILE A 113 -10.74 4.87 6.68
C ILE A 113 -10.36 4.99 8.16
N ASN A 114 -9.14 5.44 8.47
CA ASN A 114 -8.69 5.59 9.85
C ASN A 114 -9.51 6.63 10.62
N LEU A 115 -9.86 7.77 10.00
CA LEU A 115 -10.75 8.76 10.62
C LEU A 115 -12.12 8.17 10.95
N LYS A 116 -12.70 7.39 10.02
CA LYS A 116 -13.98 6.72 10.25
C LYS A 116 -13.88 5.68 11.36
N ALA A 117 -12.82 4.89 11.37
CA ALA A 117 -12.56 3.92 12.42
C ALA A 117 -12.41 4.59 13.80
N GLU A 118 -11.77 5.76 13.88
CA GLU A 118 -11.68 6.54 15.13
C GLU A 118 -13.07 6.95 15.63
N GLU A 119 -13.94 7.40 14.73
CA GLU A 119 -15.32 7.79 15.06
C GLU A 119 -16.16 6.58 15.51
N GLU A 120 -16.09 5.46 14.79
CA GLU A 120 -16.75 4.21 15.18
C GLU A 120 -16.28 3.73 16.57
N ILE A 121 -14.97 3.76 16.83
CA ILE A 121 -14.41 3.40 18.14
C ILE A 121 -14.93 4.33 19.24
N ARG A 122 -15.03 5.64 18.97
CA ARG A 122 -15.57 6.60 19.94
C ARG A 122 -17.02 6.27 20.31
N VAL A 123 -17.84 5.95 19.32
CA VAL A 123 -19.24 5.56 19.54
C VAL A 123 -19.33 4.26 20.35
N VAL A 124 -18.47 3.28 20.06
CA VAL A 124 -18.39 2.03 20.83
C VAL A 124 -17.98 2.31 22.28
N LEU A 125 -16.99 3.16 22.51
CA LEU A 125 -16.56 3.55 23.85
C LEU A 125 -17.68 4.23 24.64
N GLU A 126 -18.42 5.15 24.02
CA GLU A 126 -19.57 5.81 24.64
C GLU A 126 -20.64 4.81 25.07
N HIS A 127 -20.95 3.82 24.21
CA HIS A 127 -21.89 2.75 24.54
C HIS A 127 -21.39 1.87 25.69
N LEU A 128 -20.10 1.52 25.72
CA LEU A 128 -19.50 0.73 26.81
C LEU A 128 -19.52 1.48 28.15
N GLU A 129 -19.30 2.79 28.14
CA GLU A 129 -19.41 3.62 29.33
C GLU A 129 -20.86 3.68 29.84
N ALA A 130 -21.84 3.86 28.95
CA ALA A 130 -23.26 3.83 29.30
C ALA A 130 -23.67 2.48 29.92
N GLN A 131 -23.23 1.36 29.34
CA GLN A 131 -23.45 0.03 29.90
C GLN A 131 -22.79 -0.15 31.27
N SER A 132 -21.58 0.37 31.45
CA SER A 132 -20.86 0.31 32.74
C SER A 132 -21.56 1.08 33.86
N VAL A 133 -22.21 2.20 33.54
CA VAL A 133 -23.04 2.95 34.49
C VAL A 133 -24.27 2.13 34.90
N LEU A 134 -24.98 1.53 33.94
CA LEU A 134 -26.14 0.68 34.19
C LEU A 134 -25.81 -0.55 35.04
N LEU A 135 -24.71 -1.25 34.73
CA LEU A 135 -24.27 -2.41 35.51
C LEU A 135 -23.96 -2.03 36.96
N ARG A 136 -23.37 -0.85 37.20
CA ARG A 136 -23.12 -0.35 38.55
C ARG A 136 -24.42 -0.06 39.31
N GLN A 137 -25.42 0.52 38.65
CA GLN A 137 -26.75 0.76 39.25
C GLN A 137 -27.43 -0.55 39.64
N LEU A 138 -27.48 -1.53 38.73
CA LEU A 138 -28.04 -2.86 39.02
C LEU A 138 -27.31 -3.56 40.17
N GLN A 139 -25.98 -3.45 40.23
CA GLN A 139 -25.21 -3.99 41.35
C GLN A 139 -25.50 -3.32 42.69
N GLN A 140 -25.82 -2.03 42.70
CA GLN A 140 -26.24 -1.32 43.92
C GLN A 140 -27.63 -1.77 44.36
N GLU A 141 -28.58 -1.84 43.44
CA GLU A 141 -29.95 -2.27 43.71
C GLU A 141 -30.02 -3.71 44.23
N VAL A 142 -29.25 -4.63 43.62
CA VAL A 142 -29.12 -6.01 44.11
C VAL A 142 -28.50 -6.08 45.51
N ARG A 143 -27.51 -5.22 45.80
CA ARG A 143 -26.91 -5.13 47.15
C ARG A 143 -27.90 -4.65 48.19
N GLU A 144 -28.70 -3.63 47.85
CA GLU A 144 -29.74 -3.09 48.73
C GLU A 144 -30.83 -4.13 49.01
N MET A 145 -31.32 -4.83 47.98
CA MET A 145 -32.30 -5.91 48.16
C MET A 145 -31.75 -7.02 49.06
N ARG A 146 -30.48 -7.44 48.87
CA ARG A 146 -29.83 -8.42 49.75
C ARG A 146 -29.71 -7.93 51.19
N ALA A 147 -29.42 -6.65 51.42
CA ALA A 147 -29.32 -6.08 52.76
C ALA A 147 -30.68 -6.03 53.49
N GLN A 148 -31.78 -5.86 52.74
CA GLN A 148 -33.14 -5.91 53.29
C GLN A 148 -33.55 -7.34 53.67
N LEU A 149 -33.23 -8.34 52.83
CA LEU A 149 -33.53 -9.75 53.08
C LEU A 149 -32.64 -10.40 54.15
N GLY A 150 -31.45 -9.84 54.41
CA GLY A 150 -30.49 -10.37 55.39
C GLY A 150 -30.72 -9.93 56.84
N LYS A 151 -31.73 -9.09 57.13
CA LYS A 151 -32.11 -8.76 58.50
C LYS A 151 -33.07 -9.83 59.02
N PRO A 152 -32.69 -10.64 60.04
CA PRO A 152 -33.63 -11.56 60.65
C PRO A 152 -34.78 -10.73 61.25
N GLU A 153 -36.02 -11.08 60.90
CA GLU A 153 -37.20 -10.57 61.60
C GLU A 153 -37.03 -10.91 63.09
N GLN A 154 -37.01 -9.86 63.92
CA GLN A 154 -36.91 -9.97 65.37
C GLN A 154 -38.11 -10.72 65.95
#